data_AF-A0A529N6N5-F1
#
_entry.id   AF-A0A529N6N5-F1
#
_cell.length_a   1.000
_cell.length_b   1.000
_cell.length_c   1.000
_cell.angle_alpha   90.00
_cell.angle_beta   90.00
_cell.angle_gamma   90.00
#
_symmetry.space_group_name_H-M   'P 1'
#
loop_
_entity.id
_entity.type
_entity.pdbx_description
1 polymer ?
#
loop_
_entity_poly.entity_id
_entity_poly.type
_entity_poly.pdbx_seq_one_letter_code
_entity_poly.pdbx_strand_id
1 'polypeptide(L)'
;VLEDGRQLEIVAAPEEVYDIRARDAVHLTELAWHIGNRHLAAAIEPDRLVILRDHVIKAMLEGLGAKVHEVSQPFSPVRGAYSGHGHDHGHSHDHDHDHHGHDHGHAHDHHDHDHGHDHHDHDHHHHGHHHHHD
;
A
#
# COMPACT_ATOMS: atom_id res chain seq x y z
N VAL A 1 31.13 9.52 9.69
CA VAL A 1 32.59 9.41 9.94
C VAL A 1 32.88 10.19 11.20
N LEU A 2 33.66 9.62 12.12
CA LEU A 2 34.02 10.26 13.38
C LEU A 2 35.13 11.30 13.18
N GLU A 3 35.26 12.23 14.11
CA GLU A 3 36.25 13.32 14.07
C GLU A 3 37.71 12.82 14.05
N ASP A 4 37.93 11.56 14.46
CA ASP A 4 39.24 10.89 14.43
C ASP A 4 39.50 10.08 13.14
N GLY A 5 38.63 10.21 12.13
CA GLY A 5 38.76 9.52 10.85
C GLY A 5 38.25 8.08 10.83
N ARG A 6 37.72 7.55 11.95
CA ARG A 6 37.09 6.23 11.97
C ARG A 6 35.72 6.24 11.27
N GLN A 7 35.37 5.12 10.65
CA GLN A 7 34.09 4.91 10.00
C GLN A 7 33.22 3.99 10.86
N LEU A 8 31.93 4.30 10.92
CA LEU A 8 30.91 3.47 11.56
C LEU A 8 30.08 2.85 10.45
N GLU A 9 29.96 1.53 10.45
CA GLU A 9 29.06 0.79 9.56
C GLU A 9 27.74 0.53 10.29
N ILE A 10 26.63 0.85 9.64
CA ILE A 10 25.30 0.48 10.12
C ILE A 10 24.96 -0.85 9.48
N VAL A 11 24.97 -1.92 10.27
CA VAL A 11 24.55 -3.25 9.83
C VAL A 11 23.13 -3.50 10.33
N ALA A 12 22.24 -3.89 9.43
CA ALA A 12 20.88 -4.27 9.81
C ALA A 12 20.93 -5.52 10.71
N ALA A 13 20.14 -5.51 11.80
CA ALA A 13 20.02 -6.66 12.67
C ALA A 13 19.37 -7.84 11.93
N PRO A 14 19.66 -9.09 12.32
CA PRO A 14 18.94 -10.24 11.78
C PRO A 14 17.44 -10.15 12.10
N GLU A 15 16.62 -10.35 11.08
CA GLU A 15 15.17 -10.37 11.17
C GLU A 15 14.64 -11.72 10.69
N GLU A 16 13.49 -12.12 11.24
CA GLU A 16 12.78 -13.32 10.82
C GLU A 16 12.06 -13.04 9.49
N VAL A 17 12.59 -13.60 8.41
CA VAL A 17 12.14 -13.34 7.04
C VAL A 17 11.83 -14.62 6.29
N TYR A 18 11.19 -14.47 5.13
CA TYR A 18 11.03 -15.53 4.15
C TYR A 18 11.98 -15.35 2.98
N ASP A 19 12.78 -16.38 2.69
CA ASP A 19 13.51 -16.55 1.43
C ASP A 19 12.59 -17.25 0.41
N ILE A 20 12.26 -16.54 -0.66
CA ILE A 20 11.31 -16.96 -1.68
C ILE A 20 12.07 -17.28 -2.97
N ARG A 21 11.99 -18.54 -3.40
CA ARG A 21 12.63 -19.04 -4.63
C ARG A 21 11.59 -19.37 -5.69
N ALA A 22 11.88 -18.93 -6.91
CA ALA A 22 11.10 -19.23 -8.11
C ALA A 22 11.68 -20.44 -8.86
N ARG A 23 10.86 -21.05 -9.73
CA ARG A 23 11.31 -22.10 -10.67
C ARG A 23 12.19 -21.56 -11.81
N ASP A 24 11.98 -20.31 -12.21
CA ASP A 24 12.74 -19.63 -13.26
C ASP A 24 12.58 -18.09 -13.13
N ALA A 25 13.26 -17.33 -13.99
CA ALA A 25 13.28 -15.86 -13.94
C ALA A 25 11.92 -15.21 -14.26
N VAL A 26 11.12 -15.81 -15.15
CA VAL A 26 9.78 -15.31 -15.47
C VAL A 26 8.90 -15.46 -14.24
N HIS A 27 8.91 -16.63 -13.61
CA HIS A 27 8.17 -16.87 -12.38
C HIS A 27 8.65 -15.95 -11.23
N LEU A 28 9.95 -15.66 -11.12
CA LEU A 28 10.45 -14.70 -10.12
C LEU A 28 9.85 -13.30 -10.32
N THR A 29 9.72 -12.87 -11.57
CA THR A 29 9.14 -11.59 -11.95
C THR A 29 7.65 -11.54 -11.63
N GLU A 30 6.91 -12.61 -11.90
CA GLU A 30 5.49 -12.75 -11.52
C GLU A 30 5.29 -12.67 -10.00
N LEU A 31 6.11 -13.40 -9.23
CA LEU A 31 6.06 -13.33 -7.76
C LEU A 31 6.37 -11.93 -7.24
N ALA A 32 7.38 -11.24 -7.80
CA ALA A 32 7.70 -9.87 -7.46
C ALA A 32 6.54 -8.91 -7.75
N TRP A 33 5.84 -9.11 -8.87
CA TRP A 33 4.64 -8.35 -9.22
C TRP A 33 3.51 -8.58 -8.20
N HIS A 34 3.24 -9.83 -7.82
CA HIS A 34 2.23 -10.15 -6.82
C HIS A 34 2.53 -9.54 -5.44
N ILE A 35 3.80 -9.56 -5.01
CA ILE A 35 4.25 -8.94 -3.76
C ILE A 35 4.10 -7.41 -3.83
N GLY A 36 4.52 -6.81 -4.95
CA GLY A 36 4.40 -5.37 -5.19
C GLY A 36 2.96 -4.88 -5.18
N ASN A 37 2.03 -5.63 -5.80
CA ASN A 37 0.60 -5.33 -5.80
C ASN A 37 -0.04 -5.32 -4.40
N ARG A 38 0.64 -5.90 -3.41
CA ARG A 38 0.23 -5.89 -2.00
C ARG A 38 0.95 -4.83 -1.17
N HIS A 39 1.74 -3.97 -1.81
CA HIS A 39 2.52 -2.92 -1.17
C HIS A 39 3.42 -3.44 -0.04
N LEU A 40 3.98 -4.64 -0.21
CA LEU A 40 4.89 -5.23 0.76
C LEU A 40 6.33 -4.77 0.52
N ALA A 41 7.04 -4.50 1.60
CA ALA A 41 8.48 -4.32 1.55
C ALA A 41 9.15 -5.63 1.12
N ALA A 42 10.04 -5.56 0.12
CA ALA A 42 10.76 -6.72 -0.37
C ALA A 42 12.20 -6.35 -0.74
N ALA A 43 13.15 -7.22 -0.40
CA ALA A 43 14.46 -7.20 -1.01
C ALA A 43 14.42 -8.05 -2.28
N ILE A 44 15.00 -7.54 -3.36
CA ILE A 44 15.03 -8.20 -4.67
C ILE A 44 16.48 -8.57 -4.97
N GLU A 45 16.73 -9.87 -5.10
CA GLU A 45 18.04 -10.43 -5.43
C GLU A 45 17.96 -11.19 -6.78
N PRO A 46 19.10 -11.50 -7.43
CA PRO A 46 19.09 -12.10 -8.77
C PRO A 46 18.31 -13.42 -8.91
N ASP A 47 18.24 -14.21 -7.83
CA ASP A 47 17.68 -15.56 -7.82
C ASP A 47 16.63 -15.79 -6.71
N ARG A 48 16.27 -14.74 -5.96
CA ARG A 48 15.29 -14.82 -4.86
C ARG A 48 14.66 -13.48 -4.51
N LEU A 49 13.56 -13.55 -3.77
CA LEU A 49 12.96 -12.42 -3.08
C LEU A 49 13.01 -12.66 -1.57
N VAL A 50 13.12 -11.59 -0.79
CA VAL A 50 13.07 -11.65 0.67
C VAL A 50 11.98 -10.71 1.17
N ILE A 51 11.13 -11.19 2.07
CA ILE A 51 10.08 -10.38 2.73
C ILE A 51 10.04 -10.68 4.23
N LEU A 52 9.47 -9.79 5.02
CA LEU A 52 9.14 -10.07 6.43
C LEU A 52 8.15 -11.24 6.54
N ARG A 53 8.23 -11.98 7.65
CA ARG A 53 7.32 -13.12 7.87
C ARG A 53 5.86 -12.67 8.00
N ASP A 54 5.07 -13.04 7.00
CA ASP A 54 3.61 -13.01 7.02
C ASP A 54 3.04 -14.35 6.51
N HIS A 55 2.37 -15.10 7.38
CA HIS A 55 1.85 -16.43 7.06
C HIS A 55 0.77 -16.42 5.96
N VAL A 56 0.00 -15.34 5.80
CA VAL A 56 -1.01 -15.19 4.74
C VAL A 56 -0.31 -15.05 3.39
N ILE A 57 0.74 -14.23 3.35
CA ILE A 57 1.56 -14.04 2.15
C ILE A 57 2.32 -15.31 1.80
N LYS A 58 2.85 -16.04 2.80
CA LYS A 58 3.49 -17.35 2.60
C LYS A 58 2.55 -18.32 1.88
N ALA A 59 1.34 -18.52 2.40
CA ALA A 59 0.37 -19.44 1.80
C ALA A 59 0.00 -19.04 0.37
N MET A 60 -0.14 -17.74 0.11
CA MET A 60 -0.39 -17.21 -1.24
C MET A 60 0.77 -17.51 -2.19
N LEU A 61 2.02 -17.26 -1.78
CA LEU A 61 3.20 -17.50 -2.61
C LEU A 61 3.42 -19.00 -2.87
N GLU A 62 3.20 -19.85 -1.87
CA GLU A 62 3.24 -21.31 -2.02
C GLU A 62 2.14 -21.79 -2.99
N GLY A 63 0.94 -21.20 -2.93
CA GLY A 63 -0.15 -21.48 -3.86
C GLY A 63 0.15 -21.07 -5.30
N LEU A 64 1.01 -20.07 -5.51
CA LEU A 64 1.53 -19.68 -6.83
C LEU A 64 2.71 -20.56 -7.29
N GLY A 65 3.17 -21.50 -6.47
CA GLY A 65 4.26 -22.43 -6.79
C GLY A 65 5.64 -21.95 -6.38
N ALA A 66 5.75 -20.94 -5.51
CA ALA A 66 7.03 -20.54 -4.92
C ALA A 66 7.50 -21.54 -3.85
N LYS A 67 8.82 -21.68 -3.71
CA LYS A 67 9.41 -22.33 -2.52
C LYS A 67 9.72 -21.26 -1.50
N VAL A 68 9.18 -21.39 -0.29
CA VAL A 68 9.33 -20.40 0.78
C VAL A 68 10.06 -21.03 1.95
N HIS A 69 11.20 -20.44 2.34
CA HIS A 69 12.03 -20.90 3.44
C HIS A 69 12.06 -19.86 4.57
N GLU A 70 11.98 -20.34 5.82
CA GLU A 70 12.14 -19.49 7.00
C GLU A 70 13.63 -19.34 7.31
N VAL A 71 14.08 -18.08 7.38
CA VAL A 71 15.49 -17.73 7.63
C VAL A 71 15.57 -16.50 8.52
N SER A 72 16.65 -16.41 9.28
CA SER A 72 16.99 -15.24 10.10
C SER A 72 18.19 -14.55 9.47
N GLN A 73 17.98 -13.36 8.87
CA GLN A 73 19.03 -12.61 8.17
C GLN A 73 18.74 -11.11 8.17
N PRO A 74 19.74 -10.23 7.94
CA PRO A 74 19.50 -8.81 7.74
C PRO A 74 18.51 -8.56 6.59
N PHE A 75 17.59 -7.63 6.78
CA PHE A 75 16.59 -7.28 5.78
C PHE A 75 16.81 -5.86 5.25
N SER A 76 17.00 -5.74 3.93
CA SER A 76 17.21 -4.45 3.25
C SER A 76 16.27 -4.35 2.04
N PRO A 77 15.02 -3.89 2.25
CA PRO A 77 14.06 -3.81 1.17
C PRO A 77 14.43 -2.72 0.16
N VAL A 78 14.02 -2.92 -1.09
CA VAL A 78 14.16 -1.89 -2.14
C VAL A 78 13.34 -0.67 -1.73
N ARG A 79 13.97 0.51 -1.82
CA ARG A 79 13.27 1.78 -1.59
C ARG A 79 12.22 1.99 -2.68
N GLY A 80 11.00 2.31 -2.27
CA GLY A 80 9.93 2.63 -3.21
C GLY A 80 10.23 3.90 -4.02
N ALA A 81 9.63 4.03 -5.21
CA ALA A 81 9.85 5.14 -6.12
C ALA A 81 9.57 6.54 -5.52
N TYR A 82 8.78 6.61 -4.44
CA TYR A 82 8.36 7.85 -3.79
C TYR A 82 9.03 8.12 -2.44
N SER A 83 9.98 7.29 -2.00
CA SER A 83 10.61 7.43 -0.68
C SER A 83 11.55 8.64 -0.55
N GLY A 84 11.61 9.53 -1.55
CA GLY A 84 12.44 10.74 -1.58
C GLY A 84 11.72 12.05 -1.21
N HIS A 85 10.40 12.04 -0.99
CA HIS A 85 9.61 13.28 -0.79
C HIS A 85 8.89 13.35 0.57
N GLY A 86 9.28 12.54 1.56
CA GLY A 86 8.54 12.37 2.82
C GLY A 86 9.24 12.85 4.09
N HIS A 87 10.34 13.60 4.00
CA HIS A 87 11.10 14.07 5.16
C HIS A 87 11.43 15.57 5.08
N ASP A 88 10.44 16.41 4.80
CA ASP A 88 10.49 17.79 5.29
C ASP A 88 9.64 17.87 6.55
N HIS A 89 10.33 17.99 7.69
CA HIS A 89 9.78 18.49 8.93
C HIS A 89 9.44 19.98 8.75
N GLY A 90 8.31 20.26 8.09
CA GLY A 90 7.74 21.60 8.03
C GLY A 90 7.00 21.93 9.32
N HIS A 91 7.73 22.34 10.36
CA HIS A 91 7.18 23.18 11.42
C HIS A 91 6.92 24.58 10.84
N SER A 92 5.80 24.77 10.14
CA SER A 92 5.27 26.11 9.89
C SER A 92 4.36 26.49 11.06
N HIS A 93 4.97 27.10 12.07
CA HIS A 93 4.27 28.08 12.87
C HIS A 93 4.07 29.30 11.98
N ASP A 94 2.83 29.56 11.57
CA ASP A 94 2.43 30.91 11.18
C ASP A 94 1.21 31.33 12.00
N HIS A 95 1.33 32.55 12.50
CA HIS A 95 0.51 33.18 13.52
C HIS A 95 -0.80 33.73 12.95
N ASP A 96 -1.78 33.80 13.85
CA ASP A 96 -2.86 34.79 13.97
C ASP A 96 -3.28 35.57 12.72
N HIS A 97 -4.53 35.37 12.31
CA HIS A 97 -5.42 36.50 12.05
C HIS A 97 -6.82 36.27 12.63
N ASP A 98 -7.11 37.15 13.56
CA ASP A 98 -8.37 37.41 14.23
C ASP A 98 -9.47 37.89 13.25
N HIS A 99 -10.72 37.66 13.65
CA HIS A 99 -11.98 38.25 13.17
C HIS A 99 -12.58 37.76 11.83
N HIS A 100 -13.72 37.04 11.91
CA HIS A 100 -15.04 37.59 11.59
C HIS A 100 -16.13 36.60 12.04
N GLY A 101 -16.83 36.95 13.12
CA GLY A 101 -18.06 36.28 13.51
C GLY A 101 -19.19 36.60 12.54
N HIS A 102 -19.82 35.55 12.02
CA HIS A 102 -21.19 35.62 11.53
C HIS A 102 -22.01 34.54 12.24
N ASP A 103 -22.71 35.00 13.27
CA ASP A 103 -23.86 34.35 13.88
C ASP A 103 -24.97 34.28 12.83
N HIS A 104 -25.32 33.05 12.42
CA HIS A 104 -26.62 32.76 11.84
C HIS A 104 -27.16 31.49 12.47
N GLY A 105 -27.76 31.66 13.66
CA GLY A 105 -28.69 30.68 14.21
C GLY A 105 -29.84 30.40 13.24
N HIS A 106 -29.86 29.19 12.69
CA HIS A 106 -31.08 28.57 12.18
C HIS A 106 -31.23 27.20 12.83
N ALA A 107 -32.04 27.18 13.87
CA ALA A 107 -32.57 25.96 14.45
C ALA A 107 -33.59 25.37 13.47
N HIS A 108 -33.35 24.15 13.01
CA HIS A 108 -34.42 23.31 12.50
C HIS A 108 -34.31 21.90 13.10
N ASP A 109 -35.33 21.71 13.94
CA ASP A 109 -35.90 20.50 14.51
C ASP A 109 -35.86 19.25 13.63
N HIS A 110 -35.89 18.13 14.35
CA HIS A 110 -35.83 16.72 13.95
C HIS A 110 -36.69 16.34 12.72
N HIS A 111 -36.21 15.36 11.94
CA HIS A 111 -37.03 14.21 11.54
C HIS A 111 -36.15 13.03 11.09
N ASP A 112 -36.11 11.99 11.92
CA ASP A 112 -35.80 10.62 11.51
C ASP A 112 -36.88 10.13 10.54
N HIS A 113 -36.47 9.62 9.38
CA HIS A 113 -37.34 8.85 8.49
C HIS A 113 -36.64 7.56 8.09
N ASP A 114 -36.94 6.51 8.85
CA ASP A 114 -36.91 5.12 8.40
C ASP A 114 -37.96 4.94 7.30
N HIS A 115 -37.50 4.52 6.12
CA HIS A 115 -38.36 4.05 5.04
C HIS A 115 -37.79 2.77 4.44
N GLY A 116 -38.17 1.65 5.03
CA GLY A 116 -38.22 0.38 4.33
C GLY A 116 -39.22 0.44 3.18
N HIS A 117 -38.72 0.23 1.96
CA HIS A 117 -39.55 -0.13 0.81
C HIS A 117 -38.86 -1.24 0.01
N ASP A 118 -39.24 -2.47 0.33
CA ASP A 118 -39.44 -3.50 -0.69
C ASP A 118 -40.32 -2.92 -1.81
N HIS A 119 -39.98 -3.21 -3.08
CA HIS A 119 -40.90 -3.62 -4.14
C HIS A 119 -40.25 -3.56 -5.56
N HIS A 120 -40.14 -4.76 -6.13
CA HIS A 120 -40.38 -5.14 -7.53
C HIS A 120 -39.33 -4.96 -8.64
N ASP A 121 -38.82 -6.12 -9.07
CA ASP A 121 -38.42 -6.46 -10.44
C ASP A 121 -39.35 -5.86 -11.50
N HIS A 122 -38.77 -5.14 -12.45
CA HIS A 122 -39.34 -4.97 -13.78
C HIS A 122 -38.22 -5.01 -14.84
N ASP A 123 -38.20 -6.13 -15.55
CA ASP A 123 -37.49 -6.37 -16.80
C ASP A 123 -38.09 -5.49 -17.91
N HIS A 124 -37.28 -4.62 -18.53
CA HIS A 124 -37.63 -3.95 -19.78
C HIS A 124 -36.44 -3.89 -20.74
N HIS A 125 -36.52 -4.77 -21.73
CA HIS A 125 -35.74 -4.80 -22.95
C HIS A 125 -36.03 -3.59 -23.88
N HIS A 126 -34.98 -3.22 -24.64
CA HIS A 126 -34.96 -2.52 -25.94
C HIS A 126 -35.38 -1.03 -26.03
N HIS A 127 -34.44 -0.16 -26.44
CA HIS A 127 -34.28 0.28 -27.84
C HIS A 127 -33.06 1.22 -27.98
N GLY A 128 -32.21 0.94 -28.97
CA GLY A 128 -31.04 1.75 -29.28
C GLY A 128 -31.40 3.09 -29.93
N HIS A 129 -30.54 4.09 -29.71
CA HIS A 129 -30.46 5.27 -30.56
C HIS A 129 -29.01 5.67 -30.79
N HIS A 130 -28.64 5.63 -32.07
CA HIS A 130 -27.43 6.20 -32.64
C HIS A 130 -27.43 7.72 -32.44
N HIS A 131 -26.28 8.29 -32.07
CA HIS A 131 -26.02 9.71 -32.23
C HIS A 131 -24.76 9.93 -33.07
N HIS A 132 -25.01 10.49 -34.24
CA HIS A 132 -24.05 11.06 -35.19
C HIS A 132 -24.13 12.57 -34.97
N HIS A 133 -23.00 13.25 -34.81
CA HIS A 133 -22.94 14.71 -34.92
C HIS A 133 -21.67 15.09 -35.69
N ASP A 134 -21.86 15.99 -36.66
CA ASP A 134 -20.89 16.61 -37.57
C ASP A 134 -19.59 17.10 -36.92
#